data_AF-A0AAP0Q630-F1
#
_entry.id   AF-A0AAP0Q630-F1
#
_cell.length_a   1.000
_cell.length_b   1.000
_cell.length_c   1.000
_cell.angle_alpha   90.00
_cell.angle_beta   90.00
_cell.angle_gamma   90.00
#
_symmetry.space_group_name_H-M   'P 1'
#
loop_
_entity.id
_entity.type
_entity.pdbx_description
1 polymer ?
#
loop_
_entity_poly.entity_id
_entity_poly.type
_entity_poly.pdbx_seq_one_letter_code
_entity_poly.pdbx_strand_id
1 'polypeptide(L)'
;MAFRTKELYKNIVRKVGGEEMLGPGVKESLMQCLPKSKVVMGRAKRGLYAGRHIQFGNQISDKGGNKSRRTWKPNVQEKRLFSYIFDRHIRVKVTTHALRCIDKAGGIDEYLLKTPYQKMDTEMGLYWKVKVQKLYEELGEMEVGFSRRRRKPRLSRDSKTLN
;
A
#
# COMPACT_ATOMS: atom_id res chain seq x y z
N MET A 1 -2.03 -6.55 20.07
CA MET A 1 -3.46 -6.81 19.79
C MET A 1 -3.64 -7.23 18.33
N ALA A 2 -4.56 -8.13 18.03
CA ALA A 2 -4.85 -8.55 16.65
C ALA A 2 -5.68 -7.47 15.97
N PHE A 3 -5.23 -6.96 14.81
CA PHE A 3 -6.04 -6.10 13.97
C PHE A 3 -7.26 -6.91 13.51
N ARG A 4 -8.36 -6.81 14.24
CA ARG A 4 -9.64 -7.33 13.80
C ARG A 4 -10.32 -6.18 13.13
N THR A 5 -10.44 -6.25 11.83
CA THR A 5 -11.20 -5.33 11.00
C THR A 5 -12.61 -5.04 11.56
N LYS A 6 -13.21 -6.05 12.18
CA LYS A 6 -14.49 -5.95 12.92
C LYS A 6 -14.40 -5.02 14.14
N GLU A 7 -13.28 -4.97 14.84
CA GLU A 7 -13.06 -4.07 15.98
C GLU A 7 -12.88 -2.62 15.52
N LEU A 8 -12.15 -2.37 14.42
CA LEU A 8 -12.07 -1.03 13.83
C LEU A 8 -13.44 -0.50 13.41
N TYR A 9 -14.21 -1.31 12.66
CA TYR A 9 -15.56 -0.94 12.29
C TYR A 9 -16.40 -0.63 13.54
N LYS A 10 -16.41 -1.53 14.53
CA LYS A 10 -17.11 -1.29 15.80
C LYS A 10 -16.67 -0.01 16.50
N ASN A 11 -15.38 0.32 16.50
CA ASN A 11 -14.87 1.54 17.12
C ASN A 11 -15.33 2.79 16.36
N ILE A 12 -15.33 2.76 15.03
CA ILE A 12 -15.84 3.85 14.19
C ILE A 12 -17.35 4.02 14.42
N VAL A 13 -18.12 2.93 14.36
CA VAL A 13 -19.58 2.95 14.61
C VAL A 13 -19.90 3.49 15.99
N ARG A 14 -19.17 3.07 17.04
CA ARG A 14 -19.33 3.62 18.39
C ARG A 14 -19.06 5.12 18.44
N LYS A 15 -18.02 5.58 17.73
CA LYS A 15 -17.64 7.00 17.70
C LYS A 15 -18.65 7.88 16.97
N VAL A 16 -19.37 7.31 16.00
CA VAL A 16 -20.41 7.96 15.20
C VAL A 16 -21.80 7.87 15.86
N GLY A 17 -21.93 7.19 17.01
CA GLY A 17 -23.17 7.15 17.79
C GLY A 17 -24.13 6.00 17.44
N GLY A 18 -23.66 4.97 16.73
CA GLY A 18 -24.45 3.78 16.40
C GLY A 18 -24.52 3.49 14.89
N GLU A 19 -25.05 2.31 14.52
CA GLU A 19 -25.22 1.95 13.11
C GLU A 19 -26.32 2.75 12.42
N GLU A 20 -27.28 3.28 13.18
CA GLU A 20 -28.45 4.00 12.66
C GLU A 20 -28.10 5.38 12.06
N MET A 21 -27.00 5.99 12.52
CA MET A 21 -26.48 7.26 12.00
C MET A 21 -25.68 7.08 10.70
N LEU A 22 -25.32 5.83 10.35
CA LEU A 22 -24.59 5.54 9.12
C LEU A 22 -25.58 5.31 7.99
N GLY A 23 -25.67 6.27 7.07
CA GLY A 23 -26.41 6.08 5.83
C GLY A 23 -25.98 4.79 5.10
N PRO A 24 -26.89 4.10 4.39
CA PRO A 24 -26.64 2.78 3.81
C PRO A 24 -25.40 2.76 2.90
N GLY A 25 -25.20 3.81 2.09
CA GLY A 25 -24.02 3.94 1.22
C GLY A 25 -22.70 4.16 1.98
N VAL A 26 -22.73 4.79 3.17
CA VAL A 26 -21.53 4.99 3.99
C VAL A 26 -21.09 3.67 4.62
N LYS A 27 -22.05 2.85 5.07
CA LYS A 27 -21.77 1.51 5.62
C LYS A 27 -21.11 0.60 4.58
N GLU A 28 -21.61 0.61 3.35
CA GLU A 28 -21.03 -0.13 2.23
C GLU A 28 -19.62 0.34 1.88
N SER A 29 -19.42 1.65 1.81
CA SER A 29 -18.11 2.27 1.55
C SER A 29 -17.08 1.88 2.62
N LEU A 30 -17.47 1.92 3.90
CA LEU A 30 -16.61 1.49 5.01
C LEU A 30 -16.24 0.00 4.90
N MET A 31 -17.20 -0.87 4.58
CA MET A 31 -16.92 -2.29 4.36
C MET A 31 -15.95 -2.53 3.20
N GLN A 32 -15.94 -1.66 2.19
CA GLN A 32 -15.05 -1.76 1.05
C GLN A 32 -13.61 -1.34 1.38
N CYS A 33 -13.43 -0.38 2.30
CA CYS A 33 -12.14 0.11 2.77
C CYS A 33 -11.46 -0.80 3.80
N LEU A 34 -12.18 -1.79 4.32
CA LEU A 34 -11.75 -2.63 5.43
C LEU A 34 -11.15 -3.98 4.94
N PRO A 35 -9.97 -4.40 5.42
CA PRO A 35 -9.35 -5.66 4.98
C PRO A 35 -10.09 -6.88 5.51
N LYS A 36 -10.42 -7.82 4.63
CA LYS A 36 -11.25 -9.00 5.01
C LYS A 36 -10.43 -10.16 5.60
N SER A 37 -9.11 -10.13 5.43
CA SER A 37 -8.23 -11.24 5.78
C SER A 37 -7.88 -11.28 7.28
N LYS A 38 -7.81 -12.49 7.83
CA LYS A 38 -7.40 -12.72 9.22
C LYS A 38 -5.89 -12.98 9.28
N VAL A 39 -5.13 -11.97 9.70
CA VAL A 39 -3.69 -12.13 9.91
C VAL A 39 -3.41 -12.89 11.21
N VAL A 40 -3.00 -14.15 11.08
CA VAL A 40 -2.62 -15.01 12.22
C VAL A 40 -1.21 -14.68 12.74
N MET A 41 -0.27 -14.39 11.82
CA MET A 41 1.13 -14.24 12.20
C MET A 41 1.48 -12.79 12.58
N GLY A 42 2.11 -12.59 13.74
CA GLY A 42 2.56 -11.26 14.19
C GLY A 42 3.54 -10.61 13.21
N ARG A 43 4.40 -11.41 12.56
CA ARG A 43 5.39 -10.93 11.58
C ARG A 43 4.79 -10.32 10.31
N ALA A 44 3.57 -10.73 9.92
CA ALA A 44 2.92 -10.20 8.73
C ALA A 44 2.39 -8.78 8.94
N LYS A 45 2.10 -8.40 10.19
CA LYS A 45 1.65 -7.04 10.53
C LYS A 45 2.71 -5.96 10.27
N ARG A 46 3.98 -6.35 10.13
CA ARG A 46 5.12 -5.42 9.92
C ARG A 46 5.72 -5.54 8.51
N GLY A 47 5.10 -6.31 7.61
CA GLY A 47 5.65 -6.59 6.30
C GLY A 47 4.57 -6.77 5.24
N LEU A 48 5.00 -7.00 4.01
CA LEU A 48 4.11 -7.19 2.86
C LEU A 48 4.07 -8.68 2.50
N TYR A 49 2.97 -9.34 2.88
CA TYR A 49 2.82 -10.79 2.73
C TYR A 49 1.84 -11.18 1.60
N ALA A 50 1.06 -10.23 1.09
CA ALA A 50 0.12 -10.42 -0.03
C ALA A 50 -0.79 -11.66 0.16
N GLY A 51 -1.46 -11.76 1.31
CA GLY A 51 -2.36 -12.86 1.66
C GLY A 51 -1.68 -14.18 2.02
N ARG A 52 -0.35 -14.28 1.93
CA ARG A 52 0.37 -15.52 2.26
C ARG A 52 0.49 -15.69 3.76
N HIS A 53 -0.11 -16.75 4.27
CA HIS A 53 -0.06 -17.11 5.68
C HIS A 53 0.68 -18.41 5.99
N ILE A 54 1.01 -18.58 7.28
CA ILE A 54 1.51 -19.86 7.78
C ILE A 54 0.36 -20.86 7.65
N GLN A 55 0.62 -22.00 7.03
CA GLN A 55 -0.34 -23.11 6.96
C GLN A 55 0.04 -24.14 8.03
N PHE A 56 -0.97 -24.61 8.74
CA PHE A 56 -0.84 -25.67 9.73
C PHE A 56 -1.53 -26.92 9.21
N GLY A 57 -0.91 -28.08 9.35
CA GLY A 57 -1.50 -29.34 8.92
C GLY A 57 -0.66 -30.53 9.33
N ASN A 58 -0.80 -31.62 8.58
CA ASN A 58 -0.09 -32.87 8.84
C ASN A 58 0.80 -33.21 7.65
N GLN A 59 1.98 -33.74 7.93
CA GLN A 59 2.71 -34.58 6.99
C GLN A 59 2.16 -36.00 7.14
N ILE A 60 1.82 -36.62 6.01
CA ILE A 60 1.28 -37.99 5.96
C ILE A 60 2.39 -38.87 5.38
N SER A 61 2.69 -39.99 6.04
CA SER A 61 3.65 -40.96 5.51
C SER A 61 3.07 -41.71 4.31
N ASP A 62 3.86 -41.88 3.25
CA ASP A 62 3.39 -42.46 1.98
C ASP A 62 2.88 -43.91 2.12
N LYS A 63 3.53 -44.72 2.97
CA LYS A 63 3.21 -46.15 3.10
C LYS A 63 2.21 -46.49 4.20
N GLY A 64 2.23 -45.75 5.31
CA GLY A 64 1.51 -46.10 6.54
C GLY A 64 0.42 -45.13 6.98
N GLY A 65 0.20 -44.04 6.23
CA GLY A 65 -0.80 -43.02 6.59
C GLY A 65 -0.58 -42.31 7.92
N ASN A 66 0.58 -42.50 8.57
CA ASN A 66 0.93 -41.89 9.84
C ASN A 66 0.93 -40.37 9.71
N LYS A 67 0.25 -39.69 10.63
CA LYS A 67 0.05 -38.23 10.61
C LYS A 67 0.97 -37.58 11.63
N SER A 68 1.91 -36.76 11.17
CA SER A 68 2.77 -35.93 12.02
C SER A 68 2.44 -34.46 11.82
N ARG A 69 2.29 -33.68 12.90
CA ARG A 69 2.00 -32.24 12.82
C ARG A 69 3.15 -31.51 12.13
N ARG A 70 2.84 -30.70 11.11
CA ARG A 70 3.81 -29.88 10.38
C ARG A 70 3.26 -28.48 10.14
N THR A 71 4.17 -27.52 10.03
CA THR A 71 3.87 -26.12 9.73
C THR A 71 4.62 -25.69 8.47
N TRP A 72 3.93 -25.07 7.51
CA TRP A 72 4.53 -24.50 6.30
C TRP A 72 4.62 -22.99 6.42
N LYS A 73 5.85 -22.47 6.43
CA LYS A 73 6.13 -21.04 6.53
C LYS A 73 6.27 -20.46 5.12
N PRO A 74 5.68 -19.29 4.81
CA PRO A 74 5.95 -18.62 3.55
C PRO A 74 7.40 -18.15 3.47
N ASN A 75 7.95 -18.12 2.25
CA ASN A 75 9.28 -17.61 1.95
C ASN A 75 9.29 -16.09 2.04
N VAL A 76 9.98 -15.56 3.06
CA VAL A 76 10.05 -14.13 3.39
C VAL A 76 11.49 -13.69 3.29
N GLN A 77 11.72 -12.60 2.56
CA GLN A 77 13.03 -12.02 2.32
C GLN A 77 12.99 -10.55 2.73
N GLU A 78 14.10 -10.04 3.25
CA GLU A 78 14.28 -8.61 3.49
C GLU A 78 14.87 -7.96 2.24
N LYS A 79 14.15 -6.99 1.68
CA LYS A 79 14.55 -6.32 0.43
C LYS A 79 14.42 -4.81 0.57
N ARG A 80 15.27 -4.11 -0.18
CA ARG A 80 15.22 -2.67 -0.39
C ARG A 80 14.45 -2.43 -1.68
N LEU A 81 13.28 -1.82 -1.59
CA LEU A 81 12.47 -1.45 -2.74
C LEU A 81 12.56 0.06 -2.93
N PHE A 82 12.84 0.49 -4.14
CA PHE A 82 12.83 1.91 -4.47
C PHE A 82 11.38 2.38 -4.64
N SER A 83 11.05 3.51 -4.03
CA SER A 83 9.77 4.20 -4.20
C SER A 83 10.03 5.52 -4.90
N TYR A 84 9.31 5.76 -5.99
CA TYR A 84 9.42 6.96 -6.80
C TYR A 84 8.84 8.17 -6.07
N ILE A 85 7.71 8.00 -5.39
CA ILE A 85 7.06 9.13 -4.70
C ILE A 85 7.88 9.64 -3.50
N PHE A 86 8.63 8.76 -2.84
CA PHE A 86 9.48 9.13 -1.71
C PHE A 86 10.94 9.41 -2.11
N ASP A 87 11.31 9.20 -3.38
CA ASP A 87 12.68 9.25 -3.90
C ASP A 87 13.72 8.53 -3.01
N ARG A 88 13.33 7.37 -2.46
CA ARG A 88 14.18 6.64 -1.51
C ARG A 88 13.90 5.15 -1.50
N HIS A 89 14.90 4.40 -1.02
CA HIS A 89 14.79 2.97 -0.79
C HIS A 89 14.11 2.66 0.55
N ILE A 90 13.03 1.90 0.51
CA ILE A 90 12.31 1.40 1.69
C ILE A 90 12.75 -0.03 1.97
N ARG A 91 13.17 -0.30 3.22
CA ARG A 91 13.51 -1.65 3.69
C ARG A 91 12.25 -2.34 4.22
N VAL A 92 11.91 -3.48 3.64
CA VAL A 92 10.73 -4.25 4.01
C VAL A 92 10.97 -5.74 3.99
N LYS A 93 10.28 -6.46 4.89
CA LYS A 93 10.10 -7.90 4.79
C LYS A 93 8.96 -8.20 3.84
N VAL A 94 9.29 -8.82 2.72
CA VAL A 94 8.39 -9.14 1.61
C VAL A 94 8.38 -10.65 1.39
N THR A 95 7.23 -11.22 1.07
CA THR A 95 7.17 -12.58 0.54
C THR A 95 7.61 -12.59 -0.92
N THR A 96 8.16 -13.71 -1.39
CA THR A 96 8.53 -13.86 -2.82
C THR A 96 7.32 -13.66 -3.75
N HIS A 97 6.14 -14.06 -3.29
CA HIS A 97 4.88 -13.79 -3.98
C HIS A 97 4.57 -12.29 -4.06
N ALA A 98 4.71 -11.55 -2.96
CA ALA A 98 4.52 -10.10 -2.96
C ALA A 98 5.53 -9.40 -3.87
N LEU A 99 6.79 -9.85 -3.87
CA LEU A 99 7.83 -9.31 -4.75
C LEU A 99 7.43 -9.46 -6.23
N ARG A 100 7.00 -10.66 -6.65
CA ARG A 100 6.50 -10.88 -8.03
C ARG A 100 5.27 -10.02 -8.36
N CYS A 101 4.38 -9.77 -7.40
CA CYS A 101 3.25 -8.86 -7.59
C CYS A 101 3.67 -7.40 -7.76
N ILE A 102 4.71 -6.98 -7.03
CA ILE A 102 5.30 -5.64 -7.12
C ILE A 102 5.95 -5.46 -8.50
N ASP A 103 6.74 -6.44 -8.95
CA ASP A 103 7.36 -6.42 -10.28
C ASP A 103 6.30 -6.37 -11.39
N LYS A 104 5.22 -7.16 -11.26
CA LYS A 104 4.09 -7.12 -12.21
C LYS A 104 3.35 -5.78 -12.21
N ALA A 105 3.29 -5.10 -11.06
CA ALA A 105 2.63 -3.81 -10.95
C ALA A 105 3.45 -2.66 -11.55
N GLY A 106 4.78 -2.82 -11.62
CA GLY A 106 5.74 -1.82 -12.10
C GLY A 106 6.54 -1.12 -11.01
N GLY A 107 6.40 -1.53 -9.75
CA GLY A 107 7.01 -0.86 -8.60
C GLY A 107 6.17 -0.98 -7.34
N ILE A 108 6.74 -0.51 -6.22
CA ILE A 108 6.06 -0.60 -4.92
C ILE A 108 4.88 0.37 -4.84
N ASP A 109 5.02 1.56 -5.42
CA ASP A 109 4.00 2.61 -5.36
C ASP A 109 2.79 2.19 -6.18
N GLU A 110 3.01 1.71 -7.41
CA GLU A 110 1.97 1.18 -8.29
C GLU A 110 1.29 -0.03 -7.67
N TYR A 111 2.05 -0.90 -6.99
CA TYR A 111 1.48 -2.03 -6.26
C TYR A 111 0.53 -1.57 -5.16
N LEU A 112 0.93 -0.57 -4.35
CA LEU A 112 0.09 -0.05 -3.27
C LEU A 112 -1.19 0.60 -3.82
N LEU A 113 -1.08 1.36 -4.91
CA LEU A 113 -2.21 2.03 -5.57
C LEU A 113 -3.19 1.03 -6.19
N LYS A 114 -2.70 0.06 -6.96
CA LYS A 114 -3.51 -0.95 -7.67
C LYS A 114 -4.15 -1.97 -6.72
N THR A 115 -3.54 -2.24 -5.57
CA THR A 115 -4.05 -3.27 -4.65
C THR A 115 -5.32 -2.77 -3.95
N PRO A 116 -6.46 -3.49 -4.02
CA PRO A 116 -7.67 -3.07 -3.35
C PRO A 116 -7.52 -3.16 -1.83
N TYR A 117 -8.20 -2.25 -1.11
CA TYR A 117 -8.16 -2.16 0.35
C TYR A 117 -8.49 -3.49 1.05
N GLN A 118 -9.42 -4.27 0.48
CA GLN A 118 -9.80 -5.57 1.02
C GLN A 118 -8.67 -6.62 1.03
N LYS A 119 -7.70 -6.51 0.10
CA LYS A 119 -6.53 -7.41 -0.01
C LYS A 119 -5.31 -6.90 0.77
N MET A 120 -5.39 -5.70 1.35
CA MET A 120 -4.32 -5.14 2.16
C MET A 120 -4.44 -5.64 3.59
N ASP A 121 -3.82 -6.78 3.87
CA ASP A 121 -3.96 -7.45 5.17
C ASP A 121 -3.36 -6.67 6.35
N THR A 122 -2.50 -5.68 6.07
CA THR A 122 -1.61 -5.07 7.05
C THR A 122 -1.93 -3.58 7.28
N GLU A 123 -1.97 -3.16 8.55
CA GLU A 123 -2.09 -1.74 8.96
C GLU A 123 -1.05 -0.83 8.30
N MET A 124 0.22 -1.25 8.35
CA MET A 124 1.32 -0.57 7.68
C MET A 124 1.07 -0.41 6.17
N GLY A 125 0.49 -1.43 5.52
CA GLY A 125 0.17 -1.39 4.09
C GLY A 125 -0.97 -0.41 3.77
N LEU A 126 -2.00 -0.36 4.61
CA LEU A 126 -3.07 0.62 4.52
C LEU A 126 -2.54 2.05 4.71
N TYR A 127 -1.74 2.26 5.76
CA TYR A 127 -1.10 3.55 6.04
C TYR A 127 -0.25 4.02 4.85
N TRP A 128 0.58 3.14 4.29
CA TRP A 128 1.38 3.49 3.12
C TRP A 128 0.53 3.78 1.90
N LYS A 129 -0.53 3.02 1.65
CA LYS A 129 -1.42 3.31 0.53
C LYS A 129 -2.03 4.70 0.65
N VAL A 130 -2.59 5.05 1.80
CA VAL A 130 -3.17 6.39 2.04
C VAL A 130 -2.11 7.47 1.91
N LYS A 131 -0.91 7.25 2.46
CA LYS A 131 0.19 8.21 2.36
C LYS A 131 0.65 8.43 0.92
N VAL A 132 0.79 7.36 0.15
CA VAL A 132 1.20 7.41 -1.25
C VAL A 132 0.13 8.10 -2.08
N GLN A 133 -1.15 7.77 -1.88
CA GLN A 133 -2.26 8.44 -2.57
C GLN A 133 -2.25 9.95 -2.33
N LYS A 134 -2.15 10.37 -1.07
CA LYS A 134 -2.08 11.78 -0.71
C LYS A 134 -0.93 12.51 -1.39
N LEU A 135 0.26 11.91 -1.43
CA LEU A 135 1.42 12.51 -2.08
C LEU A 135 1.25 12.61 -3.60
N TYR A 136 0.59 11.65 -4.23
CA TYR A 136 0.25 11.74 -5.66
C TYR A 136 -0.83 12.78 -5.94
N GLU A 137 -1.79 12.98 -5.03
CA GLU A 137 -2.78 14.06 -5.12
C GLU A 137 -2.09 15.43 -5.03
N GLU A 138 -1.22 15.63 -4.04
CA GLU A 138 -0.41 16.86 -3.88
C GLU A 138 0.49 17.12 -5.11
N LEU A 139 1.07 16.07 -5.70
CA LEU A 139 1.89 16.17 -6.91
C LEU A 139 1.04 16.45 -8.17
N GLY A 140 -0.21 15.99 -8.21
CA GLY A 140 -1.16 16.26 -9.29
C GLY A 140 -1.71 17.69 -9.26
N GLU A 141 -1.86 18.27 -8.07
CA GLU A 141 -2.27 19.66 -7.86
C GLU A 141 -1.14 20.67 -8.14
N MET A 142 0.12 20.24 -8.11
CA MET A 142 1.23 21.02 -8.66
C MET A 142 1.06 21.11 -10.18
N GLU A 143 0.32 22.13 -10.64
CA GLU A 143 0.36 22.55 -12.03
C GLU A 143 1.83 22.72 -12.42
N VAL A 144 2.29 21.89 -13.37
CA VAL A 144 3.59 22.06 -13.98
C VAL A 144 3.49 23.33 -14.79
N GLY A 145 3.73 24.46 -14.12
CA GLY A 145 3.87 25.76 -14.74
C GLY A 145 5.01 25.64 -15.73
N PHE A 146 4.68 25.32 -16.97
CA PHE A 146 5.60 25.45 -18.10
C PHE A 146 5.85 26.95 -18.20
N SER A 147 6.77 27.44 -17.37
CA SER A 147 7.30 28.78 -17.46
C SER A 147 7.95 28.83 -18.83
N ARG A 148 7.15 29.21 -19.84
CA ARG A 148 7.62 29.45 -21.21
C ARG A 148 8.76 30.43 -21.01
N ARG A 149 9.99 29.93 -21.12
CA ARG A 149 11.22 30.69 -21.00
C ARG A 149 11.07 31.89 -21.92
N ARG A 150 10.62 33.05 -21.39
CA ARG A 150 10.41 34.24 -22.21
C ARG A 150 11.79 34.53 -22.78
N ARG A 151 11.96 34.33 -24.09
CA ARG A 151 13.14 34.78 -24.82
C ARG A 151 13.27 36.26 -24.46
N LYS A 152 14.29 36.62 -23.68
CA LYS A 152 14.58 38.03 -23.39
C LYS A 152 14.67 38.74 -24.74
N PRO A 153 13.88 39.80 -25.00
CA PRO A 153 14.04 40.57 -26.22
C PRO A 153 15.48 41.10 -26.24
N ARG A 154 16.17 40.91 -27.36
CA ARG A 154 17.51 41.48 -27.57
C ARG A 154 17.33 42.99 -27.48
N LEU A 155 17.97 43.64 -26.49
CA LEU A 155 18.01 45.11 -26.42
C LEU A 155 18.51 45.64 -27.77
N SER A 156 17.70 46.43 -28.47
CA SER A 156 18.17 47.27 -29.57
C SER A 156 19.18 48.26 -28.98
N ARG A 157 20.41 48.23 -29.49
CA ARG A 157 21.40 49.26 -29.18
C ARG A 157 21.09 50.45 -30.08
N ASP A 158 20.31 51.38 -29.57
CA ASP A 158 20.16 52.69 -30.18
C ASP A 158 21.41 53.52 -29.83
N SER A 159 22.43 53.45 -30.69
CA SER A 159 23.54 54.41 -30.65
C SER A 159 23.14 55.64 -31.44
N LYS A 160 22.77 56.67 -30.68
CA LYS A 160 22.52 58.06 -31.09
C LYS A 160 23.61 58.54 -32.06
N THR A 161 23.17 59.05 -33.21
CA THR A 161 23.89 60.02 -34.03
C THR A 161 24.10 61.29 -33.20
N LEU A 162 25.34 61.62 -32.86
CA LEU A 162 25.74 62.96 -32.44
C LEU A 162 27.15 63.27 -32.97
N ASN A 163 27.18 64.33 -33.77
CA ASN A 163 28.29 65.12 -34.32
C ASN A 163 29.02 64.56 -35.54
#